data_AF-A0A6B1IDS0-F1
#
_entry.id   AF-A0A6B1IDS0-F1
#
_cell.length_a   1.000
_cell.length_b   1.000
_cell.length_c   1.000
_cell.angle_alpha   90.00
_cell.angle_beta   90.00
_cell.angle_gamma   90.00
#
_symmetry.space_group_name_H-M   'P 1'
#
loop_
_entity.id
_entity.type
_entity.pdbx_description
1 polymer ?
#
loop_
_entity_poly.entity_id
_entity_poly.type
_entity_poly.pdbx_seq_one_letter_code
_entity_poly.pdbx_strand_id
1 'polypeptide(L)'
;MTETASDGGSTNLDGMSTERAAELVNDDERDLGERRETLAIVTRDGTVRRAAVDDALANASKVVTTAETRVELAAEKLDGARETASPVADLDLVSTRLGDFDARLDAVEDRSDALGEAVQEVLAMRAEGDLYEVARRIRRLTTAATEVQRAADDLQFELGSFEEWLTDPDRRAAELDGDVDALAESIEELDEVSEALGGDGSGPEGEAGRTWAAARVRHRVASLLIADLRAELAALRRWAEREGAPAPSGIEPQIDEVQGRHGAVGDRLASQADPEWVARFGDRLTALDEALAAMEPPVAWGEVEAVVAEHRPEAE
;
A
#
# COMPACT_ATOMS: atom_id res chain seq x y z
N MET A 1 51.27 -26.00 -10.80
CA MET A 1 50.70 -25.95 -9.45
C MET A 1 51.03 -24.57 -8.89
N THR A 2 50.08 -23.66 -9.04
CA THR A 2 50.14 -22.34 -8.42
C THR A 2 48.84 -22.26 -7.64
N GLU A 3 48.93 -22.60 -6.36
CA GLU A 3 47.84 -22.41 -5.40
C GLU A 3 47.64 -20.90 -5.24
N THR A 4 46.57 -20.40 -5.84
CA THR A 4 45.94 -19.14 -5.42
C THR A 4 45.25 -19.43 -4.09
N ALA A 5 45.98 -19.27 -3.00
CA ALA A 5 45.38 -19.13 -1.68
C ALA A 5 44.58 -17.83 -1.70
N SER A 6 43.26 -17.93 -1.86
CA SER A 6 42.33 -16.88 -1.45
C SER A 6 42.36 -16.87 0.08
N ASP A 7 43.25 -16.06 0.63
CA ASP A 7 43.29 -15.75 2.06
C ASP A 7 42.13 -14.82 2.38
N GLY A 8 40.93 -15.40 2.51
CA GLY A 8 39.74 -14.74 3.04
C GLY A 8 39.86 -14.55 4.55
N GLY A 9 40.94 -13.92 5.01
CA GLY A 9 41.12 -13.57 6.41
C GLY A 9 40.09 -12.52 6.79
N SER A 10 39.10 -12.91 7.61
CA SER A 10 38.25 -11.94 8.33
C SER A 10 39.17 -10.94 9.00
N THR A 11 39.19 -9.71 8.50
CA THR A 11 40.05 -8.67 9.03
C THR A 11 39.52 -8.34 10.41
N ASN A 12 40.29 -8.62 11.46
CA ASN A 12 39.85 -8.36 12.82
C ASN A 12 39.68 -6.85 13.03
N LEU A 13 38.44 -6.37 13.00
CA LEU A 13 38.10 -4.95 13.15
C LEU A 13 38.14 -4.48 14.63
N ASP A 14 38.20 -5.40 15.59
CA ASP A 14 38.18 -5.06 17.01
C ASP A 14 39.41 -4.25 17.41
N GLY A 15 39.19 -3.08 18.01
CA GLY A 15 40.25 -2.13 18.37
C GLY A 15 40.68 -1.17 17.25
N MET A 16 40.13 -1.28 16.03
CA MET A 16 40.39 -0.32 14.95
C MET A 16 39.55 0.95 15.10
N SER A 17 40.03 2.08 14.58
CA SER A 17 39.17 3.26 14.45
C SER A 17 38.07 3.00 13.43
N THR A 18 36.89 3.60 13.62
CA THR A 18 35.74 3.45 12.70
C THR A 18 36.12 3.81 11.27
N GLU A 19 36.90 4.87 11.09
CA GLU A 19 37.33 5.35 9.77
C GLU A 19 38.21 4.30 9.07
N ARG A 20 39.17 3.72 9.82
CA ARG A 20 40.09 2.73 9.26
C ARG A 20 39.39 1.41 8.98
N ALA A 21 38.49 0.99 9.87
CA ALA A 21 37.68 -0.20 9.68
C ALA A 21 36.78 -0.06 8.45
N ALA A 22 36.15 1.08 8.23
CA ALA A 22 35.28 1.32 7.07
C ALA A 22 36.03 1.23 5.73
N GLU A 23 37.29 1.68 5.68
CA GLU A 23 38.14 1.56 4.49
C GLU A 23 38.58 0.11 4.21
N LEU A 24 38.63 -0.74 5.24
CA LEU A 24 39.06 -2.14 5.15
C LEU A 24 37.93 -3.11 4.82
N VAL A 25 36.70 -2.78 5.21
CA VAL A 25 35.51 -3.55 4.85
C VAL A 25 35.32 -3.53 3.34
N ASN A 26 35.26 -4.70 2.72
CA ASN A 26 34.98 -4.83 1.30
C ASN A 26 33.47 -5.08 1.08
N ASP A 27 32.70 -4.00 0.95
CA ASP A 27 31.26 -4.01 0.64
C ASP A 27 31.04 -3.07 -0.55
N ASP A 28 31.12 -3.62 -1.77
CA ASP A 28 31.07 -2.86 -3.02
C ASP A 28 29.68 -2.24 -3.30
N GLU A 29 28.64 -2.70 -2.58
CA GLU A 29 27.29 -2.16 -2.68
C GLU A 29 27.10 -0.87 -1.87
N ARG A 30 28.03 -0.56 -0.95
CA ARG A 30 27.88 0.53 0.02
C ARG A 30 29.03 1.53 -0.07
N ASP A 31 28.67 2.81 -0.02
CA ASP A 31 29.70 3.84 0.01
C ASP A 31 30.44 3.89 1.35
N LEU A 32 31.54 4.64 1.40
CA LEU A 32 32.38 4.71 2.60
C LEU A 32 31.64 5.37 3.79
N GLY A 33 30.71 6.28 3.53
CA GLY A 33 29.85 6.89 4.54
C GLY A 33 28.89 5.88 5.15
N GLU A 34 28.22 5.08 4.32
CA GLU A 34 27.31 4.03 4.77
C GLU A 34 28.02 2.93 5.56
N ARG A 35 29.24 2.55 5.16
CA ARG A 35 30.09 1.62 5.91
C ARG A 35 30.44 2.18 7.30
N ARG A 36 30.79 3.47 7.39
CA ARG A 36 31.08 4.13 8.68
C ARG A 36 29.85 4.19 9.57
N GLU A 37 28.70 4.57 9.02
CA GLU A 37 27.44 4.62 9.77
C GLU A 37 27.06 3.24 10.32
N THR A 38 27.25 2.19 9.52
CA THR A 38 27.02 0.82 9.94
C THR A 38 27.97 0.40 11.06
N LEU A 39 29.27 0.64 10.91
CA LEU A 39 30.25 0.33 11.97
C LEU A 39 30.03 1.14 13.25
N ALA A 40 29.47 2.35 13.15
CA ALA A 40 29.19 3.19 14.31
C ALA A 40 28.27 2.51 15.34
N ILE A 41 27.45 1.54 14.91
CA ILE A 41 26.58 0.73 15.78
C ILE A 41 27.38 -0.07 16.81
N VAL A 42 28.58 -0.54 16.44
CA VAL A 42 29.47 -1.35 17.29
C VAL A 42 30.73 -0.57 17.69
N THR A 43 30.67 0.76 17.61
CA THR A 43 31.77 1.65 17.96
C THR A 43 31.56 2.24 19.36
N ARG A 44 32.65 2.32 20.12
CA ARG A 44 32.72 3.07 21.38
C ARG A 44 33.93 3.98 21.35
N ASP A 45 33.73 5.27 21.58
CA ASP A 45 34.78 6.30 21.54
C ASP A 45 35.58 6.32 20.23
N GLY A 46 34.88 6.20 19.09
CA GLY A 46 35.51 6.19 17.75
C GLY A 46 36.28 4.91 17.41
N THR A 47 36.27 3.91 18.29
CA THR A 47 36.91 2.60 18.09
C THR A 47 35.85 1.50 17.96
N VAL A 48 35.96 0.67 16.93
CA VAL A 48 35.13 -0.54 16.76
C VAL A 48 35.46 -1.52 17.90
N ARG A 49 34.45 -1.98 18.65
CA ARG A 49 34.65 -2.87 19.80
C ARG A 49 33.68 -4.03 19.82
N ARG A 50 34.19 -5.24 20.01
CA ARG A 50 33.36 -6.43 20.24
C ARG A 50 32.39 -6.26 21.43
N ALA A 51 32.87 -5.65 22.51
CA ALA A 51 32.06 -5.39 23.69
C ALA A 51 30.89 -4.40 23.45
N ALA A 52 30.93 -3.60 22.38
CA ALA A 52 29.83 -2.70 22.03
C ALA A 52 28.67 -3.43 21.33
N VAL A 53 28.88 -4.65 20.85
CA VAL A 53 27.81 -5.49 20.26
C VAL A 53 26.70 -5.75 21.28
N ASP A 54 27.05 -5.93 22.56
CA ASP A 54 26.09 -6.20 23.63
C ASP A 54 25.16 -5.02 23.87
N ASP A 55 25.74 -3.83 23.94
CA ASP A 55 24.99 -2.58 24.10
C ASP A 55 24.10 -2.34 22.87
N ALA A 56 24.61 -2.58 21.67
CA ALA A 56 23.87 -2.43 20.41
C ALA A 56 22.70 -3.44 20.31
N LEU A 57 22.94 -4.70 20.68
CA LEU A 57 21.93 -5.75 20.67
C LEU A 57 20.87 -5.52 21.75
N ALA A 58 21.24 -5.04 22.94
CA ALA A 58 20.28 -4.67 23.96
C ALA A 58 19.35 -3.55 23.48
N ASN A 59 19.90 -2.54 22.79
CA ASN A 59 19.11 -1.49 22.17
C ASN A 59 18.19 -2.03 21.06
N ALA A 60 18.70 -2.86 20.15
CA ALA A 60 17.90 -3.46 19.09
C ALA A 60 16.77 -4.32 19.65
N SER A 61 17.05 -5.13 20.68
CA SER A 61 16.04 -5.96 21.36
C SER A 61 14.93 -5.11 21.97
N LYS A 62 15.27 -3.95 22.56
CA LYS A 62 14.28 -3.01 23.09
C LYS A 62 13.36 -2.46 21.99
N VAL A 63 13.92 -2.14 20.81
CA VAL A 63 13.14 -1.66 19.67
C VAL A 63 12.21 -2.77 19.16
N VAL A 64 12.70 -4.01 19.07
CA VAL A 64 11.89 -5.18 18.70
C VAL A 64 10.75 -5.39 19.68
N THR A 65 11.01 -5.42 20.99
CA THR A 65 9.95 -5.54 22.01
C THR A 65 8.93 -4.40 21.94
N THR A 66 9.38 -3.19 21.60
CA THR A 66 8.45 -2.07 21.40
C THR A 66 7.55 -2.31 20.19
N ALA A 67 8.10 -2.81 19.09
CA ALA A 67 7.34 -3.16 17.90
C ALA A 67 6.32 -4.28 18.19
N GLU A 68 6.74 -5.36 18.85
CA GLU A 68 5.88 -6.48 19.28
C GLU A 68 4.69 -5.96 20.12
N THR A 69 4.96 -5.12 21.13
CA THR A 69 3.88 -4.51 21.93
C THR A 69 2.94 -3.64 21.09
N ARG A 70 3.43 -2.93 20.05
CA ARG A 70 2.53 -2.17 19.16
C ARG A 70 1.65 -3.08 18.32
N VAL A 71 2.16 -4.23 17.87
CA VAL A 71 1.36 -5.23 17.16
C VAL A 71 0.27 -5.79 18.07
N GLU A 72 0.59 -6.16 19.31
CA GLU A 72 -0.38 -6.63 20.29
C GLU A 72 -1.50 -5.59 20.54
N LEU A 73 -1.15 -4.31 20.65
CA LEU A 73 -2.12 -3.22 20.82
C LEU A 73 -3.01 -3.02 19.57
N ALA A 74 -2.46 -3.24 18.37
CA ALA A 74 -3.24 -3.21 17.14
C ALA A 74 -4.26 -4.37 17.09
N ALA A 75 -3.84 -5.57 17.51
CA ALA A 75 -4.73 -6.72 17.62
C ALA A 75 -5.86 -6.49 18.63
N GLU A 76 -5.55 -5.98 19.84
CA GLU A 76 -6.56 -5.61 20.85
C GLU A 76 -7.56 -4.59 20.30
N LYS A 77 -7.07 -3.61 19.54
CA LYS A 77 -7.94 -2.59 18.94
C LYS A 77 -8.84 -3.15 17.84
N LEU A 78 -8.34 -4.10 17.05
CA LEU A 78 -9.16 -4.79 16.04
C LEU A 78 -10.27 -5.62 16.70
N ASP A 79 -9.99 -6.26 17.83
CA ASP A 79 -11.01 -6.94 18.63
C ASP A 79 -12.07 -5.96 19.16
N GLY A 80 -11.68 -4.77 19.60
CA GLY A 80 -12.60 -3.69 19.98
C GLY A 80 -13.48 -3.22 18.81
N ALA A 81 -12.89 -3.05 17.63
CA ALA A 81 -13.62 -2.70 16.41
C ALA A 81 -14.62 -3.80 16.00
N ARG A 82 -14.24 -5.07 16.11
CA ARG A 82 -15.13 -6.23 15.86
C ARG A 82 -16.30 -6.29 16.84
N GLU A 83 -16.05 -6.02 18.13
CA GLU A 83 -17.10 -5.93 19.13
C GLU A 83 -18.10 -4.81 18.78
N THR A 84 -17.58 -3.63 18.43
CA THR A 84 -18.40 -2.47 18.01
C THR A 84 -19.21 -2.78 16.75
N ALA A 85 -18.61 -3.47 15.77
CA ALA A 85 -19.24 -3.85 14.51
C ALA A 85 -20.23 -5.02 14.64
N SER A 86 -20.22 -5.77 15.74
CA SER A 86 -21.02 -7.00 15.89
C SER A 86 -22.50 -6.88 15.49
N PRO A 87 -23.23 -5.78 15.80
CA PRO A 87 -24.64 -5.64 15.42
C PRO A 87 -24.91 -5.53 13.91
N VAL A 88 -23.87 -5.21 13.13
CA VAL A 88 -23.92 -4.86 11.70
C VAL A 88 -22.89 -5.61 10.86
N ALA A 89 -22.21 -6.59 11.45
CA ALA A 89 -21.16 -7.38 10.81
C ALA A 89 -21.68 -8.21 9.61
N ASP A 90 -23.00 -8.34 9.45
CA ASP A 90 -23.64 -8.98 8.30
C ASP A 90 -23.76 -8.05 7.07
N LEU A 91 -23.47 -6.75 7.21
CA LEU A 91 -23.43 -5.83 6.07
C LEU A 91 -22.10 -5.99 5.33
N ASP A 92 -22.17 -6.26 4.02
CA ASP A 92 -20.98 -6.51 3.18
C ASP A 92 -19.92 -5.39 3.28
N LEU A 93 -20.37 -4.14 3.41
CA LEU A 93 -19.52 -2.96 3.63
C LEU A 93 -18.67 -3.07 4.90
N VAL A 94 -19.26 -3.58 5.99
CA VAL A 94 -18.60 -3.72 7.29
C VAL A 94 -17.71 -4.96 7.29
N SER A 95 -18.20 -6.09 6.80
CA SER A 95 -17.44 -7.35 6.77
C SER A 95 -16.21 -7.26 5.88
N THR A 96 -16.30 -6.57 4.73
CA THR A 96 -15.15 -6.35 3.83
C THR A 96 -14.08 -5.50 4.52
N ARG A 97 -14.45 -4.37 5.13
CA ARG A 97 -13.49 -3.52 5.87
C ARG A 97 -12.82 -4.26 7.02
N LEU A 98 -13.57 -5.09 7.77
CA LEU A 98 -12.98 -5.94 8.81
C LEU A 98 -12.00 -6.96 8.24
N GLY A 99 -12.34 -7.61 7.12
CA GLY A 99 -11.45 -8.56 6.45
C GLY A 99 -10.15 -7.92 5.97
N ASP A 100 -10.19 -6.68 5.48
CA ASP A 100 -9.00 -5.93 5.08
C ASP A 100 -8.09 -5.61 6.29
N PHE A 101 -8.68 -5.23 7.43
CA PHE A 101 -7.92 -5.03 8.67
C PHE A 101 -7.31 -6.32 9.19
N ASP A 102 -8.04 -7.44 9.11
CA ASP A 102 -7.55 -8.77 9.47
C ASP A 102 -6.30 -9.14 8.64
N ALA A 103 -6.41 -9.06 7.31
CA ALA A 103 -5.30 -9.40 6.42
C ALA A 103 -4.06 -8.51 6.64
N ARG A 104 -4.28 -7.23 6.99
CA ARG A 104 -3.19 -6.31 7.30
C ARG A 104 -2.55 -6.57 8.66
N LEU A 105 -3.34 -6.96 9.66
CA LEU A 105 -2.82 -7.37 10.96
C LEU A 105 -1.97 -8.64 10.80
N ASP A 106 -2.48 -9.65 10.10
CA ASP A 106 -1.75 -10.89 9.81
C ASP A 106 -0.39 -10.59 9.18
N ALA A 107 -0.35 -9.70 8.18
CA ALA A 107 0.91 -9.29 7.53
C ALA A 107 1.85 -8.48 8.43
N VAL A 108 1.36 -7.84 9.49
CA VAL A 108 2.17 -7.13 10.49
C VAL A 108 2.69 -8.11 11.54
N GLU A 109 1.86 -9.06 11.98
CA GLU A 109 2.22 -10.15 12.89
C GLU A 109 3.31 -11.03 12.30
N ASP A 110 3.15 -11.49 11.05
CA ASP A 110 4.16 -12.27 10.32
C ASP A 110 5.53 -11.57 10.30
N ARG A 111 5.52 -10.24 10.07
CA ARG A 111 6.75 -9.43 10.08
C ARG A 111 7.33 -9.28 11.48
N SER A 112 6.48 -9.19 12.51
CA SER A 112 6.90 -9.14 13.91
C SER A 112 7.57 -10.44 14.33
N ASP A 113 6.99 -11.59 13.99
CA ASP A 113 7.54 -12.92 14.28
C ASP A 113 8.93 -13.10 13.64
N ALA A 114 9.11 -12.62 12.40
CA ALA A 114 10.39 -12.62 11.72
C ALA A 114 11.47 -11.77 12.43
N LEU A 115 11.09 -10.77 13.23
CA LEU A 115 12.06 -10.01 14.05
C LEU A 115 12.66 -10.89 15.15
N GLY A 116 11.85 -11.76 15.77
CA GLY A 116 12.30 -12.70 16.78
C GLY A 116 13.38 -13.64 16.25
N GLU A 117 13.18 -14.19 15.05
CA GLU A 117 14.17 -15.01 14.35
C GLU A 117 15.46 -14.22 14.07
N ALA A 118 15.32 -12.99 13.57
CA ALA A 118 16.46 -12.12 13.27
C ALA A 118 17.26 -11.72 14.52
N VAL A 119 16.62 -11.56 15.70
CA VAL A 119 17.32 -11.36 16.98
C VAL A 119 18.17 -12.59 17.32
N GLN A 120 17.65 -13.81 17.15
CA GLN A 120 18.37 -15.05 17.44
C GLN A 120 19.60 -15.22 16.54
N GLU A 121 19.50 -14.86 15.26
CA GLU A 121 20.65 -14.86 14.36
C GLU A 121 21.77 -13.93 14.83
N VAL A 122 21.43 -12.70 15.26
CA VAL A 122 22.43 -11.74 15.78
C VAL A 122 23.05 -12.28 17.08
N LEU A 123 22.25 -12.87 17.96
CA LEU A 123 22.73 -13.50 19.19
C LEU A 123 23.75 -14.61 18.91
N ALA A 124 23.52 -15.43 17.88
CA ALA A 124 24.46 -16.48 17.48
C ALA A 124 25.80 -15.94 16.97
N MET A 125 25.80 -14.76 16.35
CA MET A 125 27.01 -14.11 15.81
C MET A 125 27.75 -13.24 16.85
N ARG A 126 27.15 -12.99 18.01
CA ARG A 126 27.63 -12.04 19.03
C ARG A 126 29.11 -12.22 19.41
N ALA A 127 29.52 -13.45 19.70
CA ALA A 127 30.86 -13.73 20.23
C ALA A 127 31.95 -13.77 19.14
N GLU A 128 31.65 -14.39 18.00
CA GLU A 128 32.67 -14.80 17.02
C GLU A 128 32.40 -14.28 15.59
N GLY A 129 31.25 -13.67 15.33
CA GLY A 129 30.88 -13.18 13.99
C GLY A 129 31.73 -12.01 13.52
N ASP A 130 31.72 -11.73 12.23
CA ASP A 130 32.36 -10.52 11.68
C ASP A 130 31.66 -9.26 12.20
N LEU A 131 32.42 -8.28 12.72
CA LEU A 131 31.84 -7.10 13.39
C LEU A 131 31.07 -6.19 12.43
N TYR A 132 31.48 -6.11 11.17
CA TYR A 132 30.74 -5.34 10.18
C TYR A 132 29.41 -6.02 9.85
N GLU A 133 29.42 -7.34 9.65
CA GLU A 133 28.20 -8.10 9.38
C GLU A 133 27.23 -8.11 10.57
N VAL A 134 27.73 -8.23 11.80
CA VAL A 134 26.92 -8.11 13.02
C VAL A 134 26.27 -6.73 13.08
N ALA A 135 27.04 -5.67 12.86
CA ALA A 135 26.52 -4.30 12.85
C ALA A 135 25.47 -4.09 11.75
N ARG A 136 25.72 -4.62 10.55
CA ARG A 136 24.78 -4.59 9.40
C ARG A 136 23.48 -5.34 9.71
N ARG A 137 23.54 -6.51 10.37
CA ARG A 137 22.34 -7.26 10.78
C ARG A 137 21.57 -6.54 11.88
N ILE A 138 22.24 -5.95 12.87
CA ILE A 138 21.62 -5.11 13.91
C ILE A 138 20.91 -3.90 13.29
N ARG A 139 21.54 -3.24 12.32
CA ARG A 139 20.93 -2.11 11.58
C ARG A 139 19.64 -2.56 10.90
N ARG A 140 19.70 -3.63 10.10
CA ARG A 140 18.52 -4.18 9.41
C ARG A 140 17.41 -4.55 10.39
N LEU A 141 17.75 -5.20 11.50
CA LEU A 141 16.79 -5.59 12.53
C LEU A 141 16.08 -4.36 13.12
N THR A 142 16.83 -3.30 13.43
CA THR A 142 16.26 -2.07 14.00
C THR A 142 15.38 -1.33 12.98
N THR A 143 15.79 -1.29 11.71
CA THR A 143 14.96 -0.73 10.61
C THR A 143 13.66 -1.51 10.45
N ALA A 144 13.74 -2.84 10.33
CA ALA A 144 12.56 -3.71 10.19
C ALA A 144 11.62 -3.58 11.39
N ALA A 145 12.15 -3.56 12.62
CA ALA A 145 11.35 -3.34 13.82
C ALA A 145 10.65 -1.98 13.82
N THR A 146 11.32 -0.92 13.35
CA THR A 146 10.69 0.40 13.24
C THR A 146 9.60 0.43 12.17
N GLU A 147 9.75 -0.31 11.07
CA GLU A 147 8.72 -0.46 10.03
C GLU A 147 7.51 -1.24 10.53
N VAL A 148 7.71 -2.33 11.27
CA VAL A 148 6.63 -3.07 11.95
C VAL A 148 5.91 -2.17 12.93
N GLN A 149 6.65 -1.43 13.76
CA GLN A 149 6.05 -0.49 14.71
C GLN A 149 5.17 0.55 14.02
N ARG A 150 5.67 1.18 12.94
CA ARG A 150 4.88 2.17 12.18
C ARG A 150 3.63 1.55 11.59
N ALA A 151 3.74 0.40 10.94
CA ALA A 151 2.58 -0.27 10.35
C ALA A 151 1.52 -0.62 11.41
N ALA A 152 1.93 -1.03 12.60
CA ALA A 152 1.01 -1.29 13.72
C ALA A 152 0.38 -0.01 14.28
N ASP A 153 1.14 1.08 14.40
CA ASP A 153 0.63 2.38 14.85
C ASP A 153 -0.36 2.98 13.82
N ASP A 154 -0.07 2.84 12.52
CA ASP A 154 -0.95 3.26 11.42
C ASP A 154 -2.26 2.46 11.45
N LEU A 155 -2.16 1.11 11.59
CA LEU A 155 -3.34 0.25 11.72
C LEU A 155 -4.19 0.62 12.93
N GLN A 156 -3.58 0.90 14.09
CA GLN A 156 -4.31 1.39 15.26
C GLN A 156 -5.05 2.71 14.99
N PHE A 157 -4.43 3.65 14.28
CA PHE A 157 -5.07 4.92 13.95
C PHE A 157 -6.30 4.71 13.05
N GLU A 158 -6.16 3.89 12.02
CA GLU A 158 -7.24 3.56 11.11
C GLU A 158 -8.39 2.81 11.80
N LEU A 159 -8.09 1.83 12.66
CA LEU A 159 -9.09 1.15 13.47
C LEU A 159 -9.88 2.11 14.37
N GLY A 160 -9.22 3.14 14.92
CA GLY A 160 -9.91 4.18 15.68
C GLY A 160 -10.86 5.00 14.82
N SER A 161 -10.42 5.35 13.61
CA SER A 161 -11.26 6.06 12.63
C SER A 161 -12.45 5.19 12.21
N PHE A 162 -12.25 3.88 12.05
CA PHE A 162 -13.30 2.93 11.74
C PHE A 162 -14.30 2.77 12.89
N GLU A 163 -13.86 2.72 14.15
CA GLU A 163 -14.78 2.70 15.31
C GLU A 163 -15.64 3.97 15.40
N GLU A 164 -15.05 5.14 15.15
CA GLU A 164 -15.81 6.39 15.01
C GLU A 164 -16.84 6.29 13.89
N TRP A 165 -16.43 5.79 12.72
CA TRP A 165 -17.31 5.58 11.57
C TRP A 165 -18.46 4.59 11.87
N LEU A 166 -18.18 3.50 12.59
CA LEU A 166 -19.20 2.52 13.00
C LEU A 166 -20.30 3.14 13.88
N THR A 167 -19.96 4.17 14.65
CA THR A 167 -20.83 4.73 15.70
C THR A 167 -21.44 6.08 15.34
N ASP A 168 -20.99 6.73 14.26
CA ASP A 168 -21.45 8.05 13.83
C ASP A 168 -22.09 8.00 12.43
N PRO A 169 -23.45 7.99 12.34
CA PRO A 169 -24.17 8.01 11.07
C PRO A 169 -23.84 9.21 10.17
N ASP A 170 -23.58 10.38 10.75
CA ASP A 170 -23.27 11.59 9.98
C ASP A 170 -21.88 11.46 9.35
N ARG A 171 -20.93 10.83 10.06
CA ARG A 171 -19.61 10.50 9.50
C ARG A 171 -19.70 9.52 8.35
N ARG A 172 -20.51 8.46 8.47
CA ARG A 172 -20.71 7.51 7.37
C ARG A 172 -21.26 8.18 6.12
N ALA A 173 -22.23 9.09 6.30
CA ALA A 173 -22.81 9.84 5.20
C ALA A 173 -21.81 10.83 4.58
N ALA A 174 -21.01 11.52 5.40
CA ALA A 174 -20.01 12.48 4.93
C ALA A 174 -18.86 11.83 4.16
N GLU A 175 -18.40 10.64 4.59
CA GLU A 175 -17.37 9.89 3.85
C GLU A 175 -17.89 9.46 2.47
N LEU A 176 -19.11 8.91 2.40
CA LEU A 176 -19.73 8.55 1.11
C LEU A 176 -19.97 9.77 0.20
N ASP A 177 -20.39 10.91 0.75
CA ASP A 177 -20.53 12.18 0.00
C ASP A 177 -19.19 12.64 -0.56
N GLY A 178 -18.11 12.55 0.23
CA GLY A 178 -16.75 12.85 -0.22
C GLY A 178 -16.25 11.94 -1.34
N ASP A 179 -16.57 10.65 -1.29
CA ASP A 179 -16.21 9.70 -2.36
C ASP A 179 -16.98 9.99 -3.66
N VAL A 180 -18.25 10.40 -3.56
CA VAL A 180 -19.06 10.84 -4.70
C VAL A 180 -18.48 12.11 -5.33
N ASP A 181 -18.07 13.08 -4.51
CA ASP A 181 -17.43 14.31 -4.97
C ASP A 181 -16.09 14.01 -5.69
N ALA A 182 -15.24 13.15 -5.13
CA ALA A 182 -13.98 12.75 -5.75
C ALA A 182 -14.20 12.03 -7.10
N LEU A 183 -15.24 11.21 -7.20
CA LEU A 183 -15.63 10.57 -8.46
C LEU A 183 -16.19 11.59 -9.46
N ALA A 184 -16.95 12.59 -9.00
CA ALA A 184 -17.46 13.66 -9.84
C ALA A 184 -16.33 14.46 -10.47
N GLU A 185 -15.31 14.83 -9.69
CA GLU A 185 -14.09 15.49 -10.16
C GLU A 185 -13.35 14.61 -11.19
N SER A 186 -13.20 13.31 -10.89
CA SER A 186 -12.55 12.37 -11.82
C SER A 186 -13.27 12.24 -13.16
N ILE A 187 -14.60 12.32 -13.17
CA ILE A 187 -15.41 12.30 -14.40
C ILE A 187 -15.35 13.62 -15.14
N GLU A 188 -15.26 14.76 -14.44
CA GLU A 188 -15.04 16.07 -15.06
C GLU A 188 -13.68 16.10 -15.78
N GLU A 189 -12.61 15.64 -15.14
CA GLU A 189 -11.29 15.49 -15.79
C GLU A 189 -11.33 14.56 -17.01
N LEU A 190 -12.12 13.48 -16.93
CA LEU A 190 -12.30 12.56 -18.05
C LEU A 190 -13.10 13.20 -19.20
N ASP A 191 -14.09 14.03 -18.88
CA ASP A 191 -14.87 14.78 -19.86
C ASP A 191 -13.96 15.76 -20.61
N GLU A 192 -13.13 16.54 -19.90
CA GLU A 192 -12.14 17.44 -20.51
C GLU A 192 -11.20 16.71 -21.48
N VAL A 193 -10.72 15.51 -21.10
CA VAL A 193 -9.89 14.67 -21.97
C VAL A 193 -10.66 14.24 -23.21
N SER A 194 -11.93 13.88 -23.06
CA SER A 194 -12.78 13.50 -24.20
C SER A 194 -13.09 14.70 -25.11
N GLU A 195 -13.19 15.92 -24.59
CA GLU A 195 -13.33 17.13 -25.41
C GLU A 195 -12.08 17.40 -26.24
N ALA A 196 -10.91 17.28 -25.62
CA ALA A 196 -9.63 17.49 -26.29
C ALA A 196 -9.41 16.52 -27.46
N LEU A 197 -9.89 15.27 -27.35
CA LEU A 197 -9.84 14.27 -28.43
C LEU A 197 -10.69 14.64 -29.65
N GLY A 198 -11.72 15.48 -29.48
CA GLY A 198 -12.59 15.94 -30.58
C GLY A 198 -12.08 17.18 -31.32
N GLY A 199 -11.00 17.81 -30.86
CA GLY A 199 -10.39 18.98 -31.51
C GLY A 199 -9.56 18.62 -32.76
N ASP A 200 -9.19 19.62 -33.57
CA ASP A 200 -8.29 19.47 -34.72
C ASP A 200 -6.89 19.00 -34.22
N GLY A 201 -6.70 17.68 -34.21
CA GLY A 201 -5.54 16.99 -33.66
C GLY A 201 -4.22 17.47 -34.25
N SER A 202 -3.48 18.26 -33.48
CA SER A 202 -2.08 18.63 -33.76
C SER A 202 -1.10 17.91 -32.83
N GLY A 203 -1.43 16.66 -32.46
CA GLY A 203 -0.55 15.78 -31.70
C GLY A 203 0.31 14.90 -32.62
N PRO A 204 1.46 14.40 -32.13
CA PRO A 204 2.21 13.32 -32.77
C PRO A 204 1.31 12.16 -33.20
N GLU A 205 1.59 11.58 -34.38
CA GLU A 205 0.90 10.39 -34.87
C GLU A 205 0.88 9.28 -33.80
N GLY A 206 -0.31 8.77 -33.46
CA GLY A 206 -0.50 7.68 -32.49
C GLY A 206 -0.69 8.09 -31.01
N GLU A 207 -0.50 9.37 -30.64
CA GLU A 207 -0.74 9.82 -29.26
C GLU A 207 -2.24 9.89 -28.93
N ALA A 208 -3.06 10.40 -29.85
CA ALA A 208 -4.52 10.48 -29.68
C ALA A 208 -5.17 9.10 -29.44
N GLY A 209 -4.72 8.06 -30.15
CA GLY A 209 -5.22 6.70 -29.97
C GLY A 209 -4.88 6.10 -28.59
N ARG A 210 -3.67 6.37 -28.07
CA ARG A 210 -3.29 5.96 -26.70
C ARG A 210 -4.09 6.71 -25.65
N THR A 211 -4.28 8.01 -25.82
CA THR A 211 -5.10 8.85 -24.93
C THR A 211 -6.55 8.38 -24.92
N TRP A 212 -7.12 8.09 -26.10
CA TRP A 212 -8.46 7.50 -26.21
C TRP A 212 -8.56 6.14 -25.49
N ALA A 213 -7.61 5.24 -25.72
CA ALA A 213 -7.59 3.94 -25.04
C ALA A 213 -7.51 4.09 -23.51
N ALA A 214 -6.62 4.96 -23.01
CA ALA A 214 -6.52 5.26 -21.58
C ALA A 214 -7.79 5.89 -21.01
N ALA A 215 -8.46 6.76 -21.76
CA ALA A 215 -9.75 7.34 -21.39
C ALA A 215 -10.85 6.27 -21.31
N ARG A 216 -10.88 5.30 -22.22
CA ARG A 216 -11.80 4.16 -22.18
C ARG A 216 -11.59 3.28 -20.95
N VAL A 217 -10.33 3.01 -20.57
CA VAL A 217 -10.00 2.28 -19.33
C VAL A 217 -10.52 3.05 -18.11
N ARG A 218 -10.21 4.36 -17.99
CA ARG A 218 -10.68 5.20 -16.88
C ARG A 218 -12.21 5.28 -16.82
N HIS A 219 -12.87 5.41 -17.97
CA HIS A 219 -14.33 5.38 -18.09
C HIS A 219 -14.90 4.06 -17.54
N ARG A 220 -14.28 2.93 -17.87
CA ARG A 220 -14.74 1.62 -17.39
C ARG A 220 -14.56 1.47 -15.88
N VAL A 221 -13.41 1.88 -15.33
CA VAL A 221 -13.15 1.87 -13.88
C VAL A 221 -14.15 2.78 -13.15
N ALA A 222 -14.43 3.98 -13.67
CA ALA A 222 -15.45 4.88 -13.11
C ALA A 222 -16.84 4.24 -13.08
N SER A 223 -17.19 3.39 -14.06
CA SER A 223 -18.44 2.63 -14.04
C SER A 223 -18.53 1.66 -12.87
N LEU A 224 -17.41 1.05 -12.45
CA LEU A 224 -17.35 0.19 -11.26
C LEU A 224 -17.47 1.03 -9.99
N LEU A 225 -16.80 2.17 -9.92
CA LEU A 225 -16.91 3.10 -8.77
C LEU A 225 -18.37 3.52 -8.55
N ILE A 226 -19.10 3.89 -9.61
CA ILE A 226 -20.53 4.22 -9.52
C ILE A 226 -21.35 3.05 -8.96
N ALA A 227 -21.08 1.82 -9.42
CA ALA A 227 -21.80 0.63 -8.94
C ALA A 227 -21.51 0.35 -7.47
N ASP A 228 -20.26 0.52 -7.06
CA ASP A 228 -19.78 0.32 -5.69
C ASP A 228 -20.42 1.34 -4.72
N LEU A 229 -20.38 2.64 -5.06
CA LEU A 229 -21.00 3.71 -4.27
C LEU A 229 -22.51 3.52 -4.10
N ARG A 230 -23.19 2.96 -5.11
CA ARG A 230 -24.61 2.60 -4.98
C ARG A 230 -24.85 1.45 -4.03
N ALA A 231 -24.00 0.42 -4.07
CA ALA A 231 -24.08 -0.69 -3.13
C ALA A 231 -23.81 -0.23 -1.70
N GLU A 232 -22.82 0.66 -1.51
CA GLU A 232 -22.54 1.29 -0.22
C GLU A 232 -23.74 2.13 0.26
N LEU A 233 -24.30 3.00 -0.59
CA LEU A 233 -25.50 3.77 -0.24
C LEU A 233 -26.68 2.86 0.17
N ALA A 234 -26.88 1.76 -0.55
CA ALA A 234 -27.91 0.78 -0.21
C ALA A 234 -27.62 0.09 1.13
N ALA A 235 -26.37 -0.22 1.45
CA ALA A 235 -25.97 -0.75 2.75
C ALA A 235 -26.21 0.26 3.88
N LEU A 236 -25.83 1.53 3.70
CA LEU A 236 -26.06 2.59 4.69
C LEU A 236 -27.55 2.85 4.93
N ARG A 237 -28.39 2.79 3.89
CA ARG A 237 -29.85 2.88 4.03
C ARG A 237 -30.42 1.72 4.84
N ARG A 238 -29.99 0.49 4.56
CA ARG A 238 -30.36 -0.69 5.35
C ARG A 238 -29.93 -0.54 6.81
N TRP A 239 -28.74 0.01 7.05
CA TRP A 239 -28.24 0.26 8.39
C TRP A 239 -29.09 1.30 9.12
N ALA A 240 -29.31 2.48 8.51
CA ALA A 240 -30.14 3.54 9.10
C ALA A 240 -31.55 3.04 9.45
N GLU A 241 -32.16 2.21 8.60
CA GLU A 241 -33.45 1.57 8.88
C GLU A 241 -33.40 0.69 10.14
N ARG A 242 -32.36 -0.13 10.32
CA ARG A 242 -32.18 -0.97 11.53
C ARG A 242 -32.07 -0.14 12.81
N GLU A 243 -31.40 1.00 12.73
CA GLU A 243 -31.18 1.91 13.86
C GLU A 243 -32.37 2.87 14.09
N GLY A 244 -33.35 2.91 13.18
CA GLY A 244 -34.41 3.92 13.20
C GLY A 244 -33.89 5.35 12.98
N ALA A 245 -32.73 5.48 12.34
CA ALA A 245 -32.07 6.73 12.03
C ALA A 245 -32.50 7.27 10.66
N PRO A 246 -32.35 8.59 10.40
CA PRO A 246 -32.55 9.15 9.07
C PRO A 246 -31.60 8.54 8.04
N ALA A 247 -32.13 8.14 6.88
CA ALA A 247 -31.32 7.67 5.77
C ALA A 247 -30.63 8.84 5.03
N PRO A 248 -29.42 8.63 4.48
CA PRO A 248 -28.74 9.64 3.66
C PRO A 248 -29.48 9.82 2.33
N SER A 249 -30.25 10.91 2.22
CA SER A 249 -31.14 11.18 1.08
C SER A 249 -30.56 12.12 0.02
N GLY A 250 -29.53 12.90 0.36
CA GLY A 250 -28.86 13.81 -0.58
C GLY A 250 -27.96 13.13 -1.61
N ILE A 251 -27.47 11.93 -1.28
CA ILE A 251 -26.38 11.25 -2.02
C ILE A 251 -26.85 10.60 -3.33
N GLU A 252 -28.02 9.96 -3.34
CA GLU A 252 -28.53 9.28 -4.55
C GLU A 252 -28.70 10.22 -5.75
N PRO A 253 -29.28 11.43 -5.60
CA PRO A 253 -29.30 12.42 -6.68
C PRO A 253 -27.92 12.80 -7.22
N GLN A 254 -26.90 12.92 -6.35
CA GLN A 254 -25.53 13.24 -6.78
C GLN A 254 -24.95 12.07 -7.60
N ILE A 255 -25.11 10.83 -7.13
CA ILE A 255 -24.68 9.63 -7.89
C ILE A 255 -25.37 9.55 -9.26
N ASP A 256 -26.67 9.86 -9.33
CA ASP A 256 -27.42 9.85 -10.59
C ASP A 256 -26.91 10.93 -11.56
N GLU A 257 -26.56 12.11 -11.05
CA GLU A 257 -25.93 13.16 -11.85
C GLU A 257 -24.55 12.73 -12.37
N VAL A 258 -23.71 12.18 -11.51
CA VAL A 258 -22.39 11.63 -11.84
C VAL A 258 -22.51 10.55 -12.92
N GLN A 259 -23.47 9.63 -12.79
CA GLN A 259 -23.74 8.62 -13.81
C GLN A 259 -24.20 9.23 -15.13
N GLY A 260 -25.03 10.28 -15.09
CA GLY A 260 -25.46 10.98 -16.29
C GLY A 260 -24.27 11.57 -17.06
N ARG A 261 -23.35 12.22 -16.35
CA ARG A 261 -22.11 12.76 -16.93
C ARG A 261 -21.20 11.65 -17.46
N HIS A 262 -21.00 10.58 -16.69
CA HIS A 262 -20.25 9.40 -17.10
C HIS A 262 -20.79 8.78 -18.40
N GLY A 263 -22.11 8.67 -18.54
CA GLY A 263 -22.76 8.21 -19.77
C GLY A 263 -22.45 9.10 -20.97
N ALA A 264 -22.58 10.43 -20.81
CA ALA A 264 -22.29 11.41 -21.85
C ALA A 264 -20.82 11.35 -22.33
N VAL A 265 -19.87 11.20 -21.40
CA VAL A 265 -18.45 10.99 -21.72
C VAL A 265 -18.25 9.69 -22.51
N GLY A 266 -18.93 8.62 -22.12
CA GLY A 266 -18.89 7.33 -22.82
C GLY A 266 -19.36 7.43 -24.28
N ASP A 267 -20.49 8.09 -24.51
CA ASP A 267 -21.06 8.33 -25.83
C ASP A 267 -20.11 9.17 -26.71
N ARG A 268 -19.45 10.17 -26.11
CA ARG A 268 -18.48 11.03 -26.79
C ARG A 268 -17.23 10.26 -27.19
N LEU A 269 -16.63 9.50 -26.26
CA LEU A 269 -15.48 8.64 -26.54
C LEU A 269 -15.78 7.59 -27.62
N ALA A 270 -17.01 7.05 -27.66
CA ALA A 270 -17.42 6.12 -28.70
C ALA A 270 -17.58 6.81 -30.07
N SER A 271 -18.15 8.02 -30.09
CA SER A 271 -18.39 8.79 -31.32
C SER A 271 -17.09 9.32 -31.96
N GLN A 272 -16.07 9.57 -31.15
CA GLN A 272 -14.75 10.06 -31.59
C GLN A 272 -13.78 8.93 -31.95
N ALA A 273 -14.18 7.66 -31.85
CA ALA A 273 -13.29 6.54 -32.07
C ALA A 273 -12.86 6.46 -33.55
N ASP A 274 -11.59 6.69 -33.82
CA ASP A 274 -10.99 6.45 -35.13
C ASP A 274 -10.92 4.92 -35.40
N PRO A 275 -11.33 4.44 -36.58
CA PRO A 275 -11.21 3.03 -36.96
C PRO A 275 -9.81 2.43 -36.76
N GLU A 276 -8.73 3.20 -36.93
CA GLU A 276 -7.37 2.73 -36.70
C GLU A 276 -7.08 2.49 -35.22
N TRP A 277 -7.64 3.31 -34.32
CA TRP A 277 -7.51 3.12 -32.87
C TRP A 277 -8.32 1.91 -32.42
N VAL A 278 -9.52 1.75 -32.95
CA VAL A 278 -10.37 0.58 -32.68
C VAL A 278 -9.67 -0.71 -33.14
N ALA A 279 -9.08 -0.71 -34.33
CA ALA A 279 -8.31 -1.86 -34.82
C ALA A 279 -7.07 -2.17 -33.95
N ARG A 280 -6.42 -1.14 -33.40
CA ARG A 280 -5.21 -1.31 -32.58
C ARG A 280 -5.49 -1.72 -31.14
N PHE A 281 -6.54 -1.17 -30.51
CA PHE A 281 -6.78 -1.30 -29.07
C PHE A 281 -8.09 -2.00 -28.70
N GLY A 282 -9.02 -2.17 -29.66
CA GLY A 282 -10.38 -2.65 -29.43
C GLY A 282 -10.44 -4.01 -28.73
N ASP A 283 -9.71 -5.01 -29.24
CA ASP A 283 -9.72 -6.37 -28.67
C ASP A 283 -9.28 -6.37 -27.19
N ARG A 284 -8.29 -5.55 -26.84
CA ARG A 284 -7.79 -5.43 -25.46
C ARG A 284 -8.78 -4.71 -24.55
N LEU A 285 -9.42 -3.67 -25.05
CA LEU A 285 -10.47 -2.96 -24.32
C LEU A 285 -11.69 -3.85 -24.10
N THR A 286 -12.06 -4.69 -25.07
CA THR A 286 -13.13 -5.69 -24.90
C THR A 286 -12.76 -6.73 -23.84
N ALA A 287 -11.54 -7.27 -23.88
CA ALA A 287 -11.08 -8.21 -22.85
C ALA A 287 -11.09 -7.60 -21.44
N LEU A 288 -10.64 -6.34 -21.31
CA LEU A 288 -10.74 -5.59 -20.06
C LEU A 288 -12.20 -5.40 -19.64
N ASP A 289 -13.07 -4.97 -20.54
CA ASP A 289 -14.48 -4.72 -20.26
C ASP A 289 -15.18 -5.98 -19.74
N GLU A 290 -14.87 -7.14 -20.32
CA GLU A 290 -15.35 -8.47 -19.90
C GLU A 290 -14.82 -8.86 -18.51
N ALA A 291 -13.52 -8.69 -18.26
CA ALA A 291 -12.92 -8.98 -16.96
C ALA A 291 -13.51 -8.10 -15.85
N LEU A 292 -13.64 -6.81 -16.11
CA LEU A 292 -14.23 -5.85 -15.17
C LEU A 292 -15.76 -6.05 -15.03
N ALA A 293 -16.45 -6.62 -16.01
CA ALA A 293 -17.90 -6.89 -15.91
C ALA A 293 -18.25 -8.00 -14.93
N ALA A 294 -17.29 -8.89 -14.62
CA ALA A 294 -17.49 -9.97 -13.67
C ALA A 294 -17.33 -9.54 -12.21
N MET A 295 -16.84 -8.31 -11.96
CA MET A 295 -16.62 -7.78 -10.62
C MET A 295 -17.91 -7.15 -10.09
N GLU A 296 -18.38 -7.64 -8.95
CA GLU A 296 -19.58 -7.14 -8.26
C GLU A 296 -19.19 -6.34 -7.00
N PRO A 297 -19.98 -5.34 -6.60
CA PRO A 297 -19.80 -4.66 -5.31
C PRO A 297 -19.98 -5.60 -4.10
N PRO A 298 -19.24 -5.42 -3.00
CA PRO A 298 -18.15 -4.45 -2.83
C PRO A 298 -16.94 -4.82 -3.69
N VAL A 299 -16.42 -3.86 -4.45
CA VAL A 299 -15.39 -4.11 -5.47
C VAL A 299 -14.02 -4.31 -4.82
N ALA A 300 -13.35 -5.41 -5.16
CA ALA A 300 -11.97 -5.66 -4.75
C ALA A 300 -10.99 -4.82 -5.60
N TRP A 301 -10.73 -3.57 -5.18
CA TRP A 301 -9.93 -2.61 -5.95
C TRP A 301 -8.51 -3.08 -6.30
N GLY A 302 -7.88 -3.90 -5.46
CA GLY A 302 -6.59 -4.51 -5.78
C GLY A 302 -6.65 -5.45 -7.00
N GLU A 303 -7.76 -6.17 -7.19
CA GLU A 303 -7.98 -7.00 -8.39
C GLU A 303 -8.27 -6.14 -9.62
N VAL A 304 -9.00 -5.04 -9.46
CA VAL A 304 -9.22 -4.04 -10.54
C VAL A 304 -7.88 -3.48 -11.01
N GLU A 305 -7.01 -3.06 -10.09
CA GLU A 305 -5.67 -2.55 -10.41
C GLU A 305 -4.83 -3.59 -11.15
N ALA A 306 -4.84 -4.84 -10.69
CA ALA A 306 -4.14 -5.94 -11.34
C ALA A 306 -4.64 -6.18 -12.78
N VAL A 307 -5.97 -6.22 -12.97
CA VAL A 307 -6.60 -6.39 -14.29
C VAL A 307 -6.28 -5.21 -15.21
N VAL A 308 -6.36 -3.97 -14.71
CA VAL A 308 -6.01 -2.78 -15.47
C VAL A 308 -4.52 -2.79 -15.86
N ALA A 309 -3.64 -3.17 -14.94
CA ALA A 309 -2.20 -3.27 -15.20
C ALA A 309 -1.88 -4.33 -16.28
N GLU A 310 -2.52 -5.51 -16.20
CA GLU A 310 -2.41 -6.58 -17.20
C GLU A 310 -2.86 -6.10 -18.58
N HIS A 311 -3.87 -5.24 -18.64
CA HIS A 311 -4.44 -4.74 -19.90
C HIS A 311 -3.88 -3.36 -20.33
N ARG A 312 -2.85 -2.84 -19.67
CA ARG A 312 -2.24 -1.54 -20.01
C ARG A 312 -1.45 -1.63 -21.34
N PRO A 313 -1.69 -0.72 -22.32
CA PRO A 313 -0.92 -0.70 -23.57
C PRO A 313 0.58 -0.65 -23.29
N GLU A 314 1.35 -1.55 -23.92
CA GLU A 314 2.81 -1.53 -23.83
C GLU A 314 3.32 -0.20 -24.41
N ALA A 315 4.24 0.44 -23.68
CA ALA A 315 4.98 1.57 -24.22
C ALA A 315 5.99 1.01 -25.23
N GLU A 316 5.75 1.20 -26.53
CA GLU A 316 6.79 1.06 -27.56
C GLU A 316 7.73 2.27 -27.56
#